data_AF-A0A946UY43-F1
#
_entry.id   AF-A0A946UY43-F1
#
_cell.length_a   1.000
_cell.length_b   1.000
_cell.length_c   1.000
_cell.angle_alpha   90.00
_cell.angle_beta   90.00
_cell.angle_gamma   90.00
#
_symmetry.space_group_name_H-M   'P 1'
#
loop_
_entity.id
_entity.type
_entity.pdbx_description
1 polymer ?
#
loop_
_entity_poly.entity_id
_entity_poly.type
_entity_poly.pdbx_seq_one_letter_code
_entity_poly.pdbx_strand_id
1 'polypeptide(L)'
;DYIRETATEYDVEHRIRYQHKLVAANWSSDSNEWLLTVAVGNDGDTRHIRCKFLLMCAGYYSYDAGHTPTFPGRERFTGDIVHPQEWPDELDYDDKTVVVIGSGATAVTLLPQLAKCAKHVVMLQRSPTYMISFPDEDIIANGLRRILPEKTAYAIVRWKNIRLQNLMFRQATKRPNLARRLLVRHARKVLGQDYDVDKHFNPTYNPWEQRLCLVPNDDFFEAIKSGDASVVTDTIETFTADGIQLTSGDKLPADIIITATGLNVVPMGNATFAVDGEEVDFSKRYAYKGIMMEGVPNVISTFGYINASWTLRADLVAQFACRLLDHMREHNLKRVTPTLRDSDKGMTTKPWVEGFSSGYLQRVMHTLPKQGDREPWLNPQNYLGDRARFLKAPLDDGVLDFGPTQQRVATHDQ
;
A
#
# COMPACT_ATOMS: atom_id res chain seq x y z
N ASP A 1 -0.91 13.49 -13.62
CA ASP A 1 -1.97 13.87 -14.58
C ASP A 1 -3.21 12.99 -14.50
N TYR A 2 -3.13 11.67 -14.77
CA TYR A 2 -4.28 10.75 -14.72
C TYR A 2 -5.27 10.93 -13.54
N ILE A 3 -4.78 11.06 -12.30
CA ILE A 3 -5.66 11.24 -11.11
C ILE A 3 -6.41 12.59 -11.15
N ARG A 4 -5.73 13.66 -11.59
CA ARG A 4 -6.33 15.00 -11.70
C ARG A 4 -7.34 15.03 -12.84
N GLU A 5 -6.98 14.46 -14.00
CA GLU A 5 -7.91 14.28 -15.12
C GLU A 5 -9.16 13.52 -14.71
N THR A 6 -9.00 12.41 -13.97
CA THR A 6 -10.14 11.64 -13.45
C THR A 6 -11.00 12.48 -12.50
N ALA A 7 -10.38 13.24 -11.59
CA ALA A 7 -11.11 14.08 -10.63
C ALA A 7 -11.89 15.21 -11.31
N THR A 8 -11.30 15.79 -12.37
CA THR A 8 -11.92 16.79 -13.23
C THR A 8 -13.07 16.18 -14.05
N GLU A 9 -12.86 15.02 -14.69
CA GLU A 9 -13.87 14.32 -15.50
C GLU A 9 -15.15 14.01 -14.70
N TYR A 10 -14.99 13.60 -13.45
CA TYR A 10 -16.12 13.27 -12.56
C TYR A 10 -16.59 14.45 -11.69
N ASP A 11 -16.02 15.65 -11.87
CA ASP A 11 -16.34 16.86 -11.10
C ASP A 11 -16.42 16.62 -9.58
N VAL A 12 -15.35 16.06 -9.00
CA VAL A 12 -15.29 15.79 -7.55
C VAL A 12 -14.39 16.75 -6.79
N GLU A 13 -13.57 17.54 -7.48
CA GLU A 13 -12.58 18.43 -6.85
C GLU A 13 -13.21 19.45 -5.90
N HIS A 14 -14.38 20.00 -6.26
CA HIS A 14 -15.11 20.96 -5.44
C HIS A 14 -15.60 20.38 -4.09
N ARG A 15 -15.55 19.06 -3.92
CA ARG A 15 -15.93 18.35 -2.68
C ARG A 15 -14.74 18.06 -1.78
N ILE A 16 -13.52 18.28 -2.27
CA ILE A 16 -12.27 17.97 -1.55
C ILE A 16 -11.82 19.22 -0.79
N ARG A 17 -11.57 19.04 0.51
CA ARG A 17 -10.92 20.07 1.35
C ARG A 17 -9.45 19.72 1.49
N TYR A 18 -8.58 20.37 0.71
CA TYR A 18 -7.13 20.25 0.83
C TYR A 18 -6.63 20.91 2.12
N GLN A 19 -5.41 20.55 2.57
CA GLN A 19 -4.82 21.07 3.81
C GLN A 19 -5.68 20.83 5.07
N HIS A 20 -6.45 19.74 5.08
CA HIS A 20 -7.27 19.31 6.21
C HIS A 20 -6.84 17.90 6.63
N LYS A 21 -6.24 17.76 7.80
CA LYS A 21 -5.78 16.49 8.36
C LYS A 21 -6.76 16.02 9.44
N LEU A 22 -7.35 14.84 9.26
CA LEU A 22 -8.12 14.20 10.32
C LEU A 22 -7.19 13.80 11.46
N VAL A 23 -7.48 14.28 12.68
CA VAL A 23 -6.69 14.00 13.88
C VAL A 23 -7.41 13.00 14.79
N ALA A 24 -8.72 13.16 14.95
CA ALA A 24 -9.52 12.28 15.79
C ALA A 24 -10.93 12.06 15.21
N ALA A 25 -11.51 10.89 15.44
CA ALA A 25 -12.88 10.56 15.12
C ALA A 25 -13.55 9.94 16.36
N ASN A 26 -14.63 10.57 16.85
CA ASN A 26 -15.34 10.12 18.05
C ASN A 26 -16.78 9.79 17.70
N TRP A 27 -17.18 8.52 17.85
CA TRP A 27 -18.56 8.10 17.65
C TRP A 27 -19.41 8.35 18.89
N SER A 28 -20.64 8.78 18.68
CA SER A 28 -21.69 8.87 19.69
C SER A 28 -22.87 8.00 19.30
N SER A 29 -23.17 7.00 20.13
CA SER A 29 -24.32 6.10 19.96
C SER A 29 -25.66 6.82 20.18
N ASP A 30 -25.68 7.87 21.01
CA ASP A 30 -26.88 8.72 21.22
C ASP A 30 -27.31 9.41 19.92
N SER A 31 -26.36 9.96 19.18
CA SER A 31 -26.62 10.70 17.94
C SER A 31 -26.54 9.83 16.68
N ASN A 32 -25.86 8.68 16.76
CA ASN A 32 -25.43 7.85 15.63
C ASN A 32 -24.59 8.63 14.62
N GLU A 33 -23.66 9.43 15.12
CA GLU A 33 -22.76 10.26 14.32
C GLU A 33 -21.32 10.21 14.83
N TRP A 34 -20.40 10.38 13.90
CA TRP A 34 -19.00 10.67 14.15
C TRP A 34 -18.80 12.18 14.30
N LEU A 35 -18.12 12.61 15.36
CA LEU A 35 -17.51 13.92 15.49
C LEU A 35 -16.03 13.83 15.12
N LEU A 36 -15.68 14.44 14.00
CA LEU A 36 -14.32 14.50 13.48
C LEU A 36 -13.63 15.77 13.97
N THR A 37 -12.40 15.64 14.45
CA THR A 37 -11.48 16.75 14.74
C THR A 37 -10.47 16.83 13.62
N VAL A 38 -10.41 17.98 12.96
CA VAL A 38 -9.62 18.20 11.74
C VAL A 38 -8.70 19.39 11.95
N ALA A 39 -7.40 19.17 11.81
CA ALA A 39 -6.40 20.24 11.76
C ALA A 39 -6.39 20.86 10.36
N VAL A 40 -6.35 22.19 10.27
CA VAL A 40 -6.43 22.96 9.04
C VAL A 40 -5.21 23.84 8.88
N GLY A 41 -4.57 23.75 7.71
CA GLY A 41 -3.34 24.47 7.41
C GLY A 41 -2.16 24.04 8.29
N ASN A 42 -1.09 24.84 8.25
CA ASN A 42 0.12 24.60 9.04
C ASN A 42 0.06 25.28 10.42
N ASP A 43 -0.88 26.22 10.61
CA ASP A 43 -0.97 27.05 11.80
C ASP A 43 -1.76 26.40 12.96
N GLY A 44 -2.25 25.16 12.75
CA GLY A 44 -2.87 24.35 13.81
C GLY A 44 -4.34 24.64 14.12
N ASP A 45 -5.02 25.42 13.26
CA ASP A 45 -6.45 25.68 13.38
C ASP A 45 -7.24 24.36 13.45
N THR A 46 -8.16 24.24 14.40
CA THR A 46 -8.95 23.02 14.58
C THR A 46 -10.40 23.26 14.17
N ARG A 47 -10.94 22.34 13.36
CA ARG A 47 -12.34 22.32 12.93
C ARG A 47 -13.01 21.02 13.38
N HIS A 48 -14.29 21.12 13.70
CA HIS A 48 -15.13 19.97 13.98
C HIS A 48 -16.14 19.74 12.86
N ILE A 49 -16.22 18.49 12.38
CA ILE A 49 -17.13 18.07 11.32
C ILE A 49 -17.93 16.87 11.82
N ARG A 50 -19.25 16.88 11.65
CA ARG A 50 -20.07 15.70 11.92
C ARG A 50 -20.38 14.93 10.65
N CYS A 51 -20.36 13.61 10.74
CA CYS A 51 -20.86 12.75 9.67
C CYS A 51 -21.52 11.49 10.23
N LYS A 52 -22.44 10.91 9.47
CA LYS A 52 -23.12 9.66 9.85
C LYS A 52 -22.29 8.42 9.52
N PHE A 53 -21.45 8.51 8.51
CA PHE A 53 -20.64 7.42 8.01
C PHE A 53 -19.27 7.94 7.59
N LEU A 54 -18.22 7.16 7.86
CA LEU A 54 -16.84 7.51 7.54
C LEU A 54 -16.23 6.45 6.62
N LEU A 55 -15.84 6.87 5.43
CA LEU A 55 -15.05 6.06 4.50
C LEU A 55 -13.58 6.48 4.58
N MET A 56 -12.77 5.67 5.23
CA MET A 56 -11.34 5.91 5.40
C MET A 56 -10.57 5.46 4.15
N CYS A 57 -10.12 6.45 3.38
CA CYS A 57 -9.29 6.27 2.17
C CYS A 57 -7.87 6.83 2.36
N ALA A 58 -7.38 6.89 3.60
CA ALA A 58 -6.11 7.52 3.95
C ALA A 58 -4.86 6.76 3.46
N GLY A 59 -5.03 5.56 2.91
CA GLY A 59 -3.92 4.65 2.65
C GLY A 59 -3.36 4.07 3.95
N TYR A 60 -2.12 3.60 3.90
CA TYR A 60 -1.47 2.94 5.03
C TYR A 60 -0.08 3.52 5.33
N TYR A 61 0.31 4.60 4.66
CA TYR A 61 1.60 5.26 4.89
C TYR A 61 1.43 6.42 5.86
N SER A 62 2.42 6.61 6.73
CA SER A 62 2.56 7.87 7.44
C SER A 62 3.04 8.95 6.47
N TYR A 63 2.30 10.06 6.40
CA TYR A 63 2.76 11.26 5.69
C TYR A 63 3.70 12.11 6.54
N ASP A 64 3.78 11.85 7.85
CA ASP A 64 4.60 12.64 8.77
C ASP A 64 6.09 12.35 8.60
N ALA A 65 6.46 11.09 8.32
CA ALA A 65 7.84 10.71 7.97
C ALA A 65 7.90 9.29 7.38
N GLY A 66 8.88 9.07 6.49
CA GLY A 66 9.26 7.74 6.00
C GLY A 66 10.11 6.95 7.00
N HIS A 67 10.40 5.68 6.68
CA HIS A 67 11.22 4.87 7.57
C HIS A 67 12.70 5.15 7.33
N THR A 68 13.33 5.86 8.27
CA THR A 68 14.75 6.19 8.23
C THR A 68 15.49 5.46 9.36
N PRO A 69 16.27 4.40 9.06
CA PRO A 69 17.10 3.77 10.07
C PRO A 69 18.25 4.70 10.49
N THR A 70 18.80 4.46 11.67
CA THR A 70 20.02 5.16 12.09
C THR A 70 21.20 4.70 11.26
N PHE A 71 21.93 5.65 10.67
CA PHE A 71 23.18 5.40 9.96
C PHE A 71 24.35 5.97 10.77
N PRO A 72 25.28 5.15 11.26
CA PRO A 72 26.44 5.66 12.01
C PRO A 72 27.26 6.65 11.18
N GLY A 73 27.65 7.79 11.74
CA GLY A 73 28.48 8.79 11.07
C GLY A 73 27.74 9.62 10.02
N ARG A 74 26.40 9.54 9.94
CA ARG A 74 25.56 10.27 8.97
C ARG A 74 25.89 11.77 8.94
N GLU A 75 26.11 12.35 10.10
CA GLU A 75 26.45 13.76 10.31
C GLU A 75 27.80 14.18 9.72
N ARG A 76 28.66 13.24 9.35
CA ARG A 76 29.97 13.51 8.76
C ARG A 76 29.91 13.68 7.25
N PHE A 77 28.89 13.14 6.59
CA PHE A 77 28.75 13.21 5.14
C PHE A 77 28.52 14.66 4.70
N THR A 78 29.30 15.14 3.73
CA THR A 78 29.26 16.55 3.33
C THR A 78 28.38 16.81 2.11
N GLY A 79 27.91 15.76 1.44
CA GLY A 79 26.96 15.85 0.32
C GLY A 79 25.49 15.85 0.76
N ASP A 80 24.59 15.77 -0.21
CA ASP A 80 23.14 15.80 0.04
C ASP A 80 22.62 14.44 0.50
N ILE A 81 21.79 14.42 1.54
CA ILE A 81 21.06 13.21 1.95
C ILE A 81 19.56 13.42 1.74
N VAL A 82 18.99 12.66 0.81
CA VAL A 82 17.60 12.82 0.37
C VAL A 82 16.78 11.61 0.79
N HIS A 83 15.65 11.85 1.44
CA HIS A 83 14.65 10.80 1.67
C HIS A 83 13.57 10.89 0.58
N PRO A 84 13.21 9.81 -0.13
CA PRO A 84 12.28 9.89 -1.27
C PRO A 84 10.87 10.46 -1.00
N GLN A 85 10.42 10.41 0.26
CA GLN A 85 9.14 11.01 0.67
C GLN A 85 9.21 12.55 0.78
N GLU A 86 10.42 13.10 0.91
CA GLU A 86 10.73 14.52 1.05
C GLU A 86 11.71 14.92 -0.06
N TRP A 87 11.34 14.60 -1.30
CA TRP A 87 12.16 14.86 -2.47
C TRP A 87 12.26 16.38 -2.73
N PRO A 88 13.46 16.98 -2.77
CA PRO A 88 13.61 18.40 -3.05
C PRO A 88 13.26 18.72 -4.51
N ASP A 89 12.50 19.80 -4.74
CA ASP A 89 12.09 20.22 -6.08
C ASP A 89 13.28 20.58 -6.99
N GLU A 90 14.35 21.12 -6.41
CA GLU A 90 15.54 21.61 -7.13
C GLU A 90 16.77 20.71 -6.91
N LEU A 91 16.58 19.41 -6.64
CA LEU A 91 17.72 18.49 -6.48
C LEU A 91 18.46 18.30 -7.82
N ASP A 92 19.66 18.88 -7.91
CA ASP A 92 20.57 18.67 -9.03
C ASP A 92 21.42 17.43 -8.80
N TYR A 93 21.31 16.46 -9.71
CA TYR A 93 22.08 15.21 -9.72
C TYR A 93 22.87 14.99 -11.01
N ASP A 94 23.02 16.02 -11.86
CA ASP A 94 23.80 15.95 -13.09
C ASP A 94 25.30 15.78 -12.81
N ASP A 95 25.97 14.89 -13.53
CA ASP A 95 27.39 14.52 -13.34
C ASP A 95 27.79 14.13 -11.90
N LYS A 96 26.81 13.81 -11.04
CA LYS A 96 27.03 13.38 -9.64
C LYS A 96 27.03 11.86 -9.49
N THR A 97 27.78 11.37 -8.52
CA THR A 97 27.74 9.98 -8.06
C THR A 97 26.65 9.84 -7.00
N VAL A 98 25.63 9.03 -7.27
CA VAL A 98 24.46 8.89 -6.40
C VAL A 98 24.41 7.49 -5.80
N VAL A 99 24.33 7.39 -4.48
CA VAL A 99 24.11 6.11 -3.78
C VAL A 99 22.67 6.02 -3.31
N VAL A 100 21.91 5.06 -3.84
CA VAL A 100 20.54 4.74 -3.42
C VAL A 100 20.56 3.59 -2.42
N ILE A 101 20.24 3.86 -1.16
CA ILE A 101 20.17 2.84 -0.11
C ILE A 101 18.78 2.20 -0.09
N GLY A 102 18.73 0.92 -0.46
CA GLY A 102 17.52 0.11 -0.46
C GLY A 102 17.36 -0.68 -1.77
N SER A 103 16.51 -1.70 -1.73
CA SER A 103 16.18 -2.57 -2.88
C SER A 103 14.68 -2.76 -3.07
N GLY A 104 13.88 -1.85 -2.49
CA GLY A 104 12.42 -1.82 -2.66
C GLY A 104 12.02 -1.14 -3.97
N ALA A 105 10.70 -1.07 -4.20
CA ALA A 105 10.14 -0.49 -5.42
C ALA A 105 10.63 0.94 -5.69
N THR A 106 10.79 1.77 -4.64
CA THR A 106 11.33 3.12 -4.76
C THR A 106 12.74 3.13 -5.34
N ALA A 107 13.66 2.31 -4.82
CA ALA A 107 15.02 2.24 -5.33
C ALA A 107 15.08 1.73 -6.78
N VAL A 108 14.30 0.68 -7.09
CA VAL A 108 14.23 0.10 -8.44
C VAL A 108 13.65 1.07 -9.46
N THR A 109 12.74 1.96 -9.05
CA THR A 109 12.15 2.98 -9.94
C THR A 109 13.08 4.19 -10.10
N LEU A 110 13.78 4.58 -9.03
CA LEU A 110 14.70 5.72 -9.06
C LEU A 110 15.95 5.45 -9.88
N LEU A 111 16.58 4.27 -9.72
CA LEU A 111 17.85 3.94 -10.38
C LEU A 111 17.86 4.22 -11.89
N PRO A 112 16.93 3.70 -12.71
CA PRO A 112 16.97 3.93 -14.15
C PRO A 112 16.63 5.37 -14.55
N GLN A 113 15.94 6.14 -13.70
CA GLN A 113 15.67 7.55 -13.98
C GLN A 113 16.86 8.44 -13.63
N LEU A 114 17.53 8.17 -12.50
CA LEU A 114 18.73 8.89 -12.09
C LEU A 114 19.89 8.61 -13.05
N ALA A 115 20.06 7.36 -13.47
CA ALA A 115 21.13 6.94 -14.37
C ALA A 115 21.12 7.62 -15.75
N LYS A 116 20.03 8.30 -16.12
CA LYS A 116 19.95 9.07 -17.37
C LYS A 116 20.82 10.32 -17.38
N CYS A 117 21.11 10.90 -16.22
CA CYS A 117 21.86 12.16 -16.10
C CYS A 117 22.97 12.10 -15.05
N ALA A 118 22.83 11.29 -14.00
CA ALA A 118 23.88 11.12 -13.01
C ALA A 118 25.13 10.50 -13.64
N LYS A 119 26.31 10.86 -13.13
CA LYS A 119 27.57 10.28 -13.57
C LYS A 119 27.63 8.77 -13.34
N HIS A 120 27.12 8.34 -12.18
CA HIS A 120 26.99 6.92 -11.84
C HIS A 120 25.99 6.74 -10.70
N VAL A 121 25.15 5.70 -10.78
CA VAL A 121 24.20 5.38 -9.71
C VAL A 121 24.52 4.03 -9.08
N VAL A 122 24.74 3.99 -7.77
CA VAL A 122 24.94 2.75 -7.02
C VAL A 122 23.69 2.45 -6.19
N MET A 123 23.01 1.32 -6.47
CA MET A 123 22.01 0.80 -5.55
C MET A 123 22.69 -0.07 -4.49
N LEU A 124 22.75 0.43 -3.25
CA LEU A 124 23.24 -0.32 -2.09
C LEU A 124 22.09 -1.06 -1.42
N GLN A 125 22.18 -2.38 -1.35
CA GLN A 125 21.16 -3.22 -0.73
C GLN A 125 21.76 -4.16 0.32
N ARG A 126 21.07 -4.34 1.44
CA ARG A 126 21.43 -5.35 2.45
C ARG A 126 21.04 -6.75 2.01
N SER A 127 19.87 -6.87 1.38
CA SER A 127 19.32 -8.14 0.94
C SER A 127 18.76 -7.96 -0.47
N PRO A 128 19.06 -8.86 -1.41
CA PRO A 128 18.47 -8.82 -2.75
C PRO A 128 16.95 -8.85 -2.71
N THR A 129 16.34 -8.26 -3.73
CA THR A 129 14.89 -8.32 -3.97
C THR A 129 14.61 -8.98 -5.32
N TYR A 130 13.53 -9.74 -5.42
CA TYR A 130 13.09 -10.26 -6.72
C TYR A 130 12.52 -9.14 -7.59
N MET A 131 12.99 -9.10 -8.83
CA MET A 131 12.54 -8.18 -9.86
C MET A 131 11.86 -8.94 -10.99
N ILE A 132 10.79 -8.38 -11.53
CA ILE A 132 10.07 -8.91 -12.68
C ILE A 132 9.95 -7.82 -13.73
N SER A 133 10.27 -8.18 -14.97
CA SER A 133 10.17 -7.26 -16.10
C SER A 133 8.88 -7.46 -16.86
N PHE A 134 8.21 -6.37 -17.20
CA PHE A 134 7.09 -6.36 -18.12
C PHE A 134 7.16 -5.14 -19.04
N PRO A 135 6.61 -5.25 -20.25
CA PRO A 135 6.38 -4.08 -21.09
C PRO A 135 5.48 -3.06 -20.40
N ASP A 136 5.77 -1.78 -20.59
CA ASP A 136 4.88 -0.68 -20.20
C ASP A 136 3.61 -0.64 -21.07
N GLU A 137 3.73 -1.05 -22.34
CA GLU A 137 2.61 -1.18 -23.27
C GLU A 137 2.12 -2.62 -23.45
N ASP A 138 0.81 -2.80 -23.34
CA ASP A 138 0.16 -4.07 -23.65
C ASP A 138 -0.25 -4.11 -25.13
N ILE A 139 0.61 -4.71 -25.97
CA ILE A 139 0.39 -4.84 -27.43
C ILE A 139 -0.97 -5.49 -27.75
N ILE A 140 -1.39 -6.47 -26.94
CA ILE A 140 -2.69 -7.13 -27.11
C ILE A 140 -3.82 -6.15 -26.77
N ALA A 141 -3.67 -5.35 -25.72
CA ALA A 141 -4.64 -4.30 -25.39
C ALA A 141 -4.74 -3.24 -26.50
N ASN A 142 -3.60 -2.78 -27.01
CA ASN A 142 -3.54 -1.81 -28.10
C ASN A 142 -4.18 -2.36 -29.39
N GLY A 143 -3.96 -3.64 -29.70
CA GLY A 143 -4.65 -4.32 -30.81
C GLY A 143 -6.16 -4.45 -30.61
N LEU A 144 -6.60 -4.87 -29.42
CA LEU A 144 -8.03 -5.01 -29.09
C LEU A 144 -8.77 -3.67 -29.11
N ARG A 145 -8.15 -2.59 -28.61
CA ARG A 145 -8.71 -1.23 -28.64
C ARG A 145 -8.92 -0.69 -30.06
N ARG A 146 -8.19 -1.20 -31.06
CA ARG A 146 -8.36 -0.82 -32.48
C ARG A 146 -9.56 -1.49 -33.15
N ILE A 147 -10.01 -2.65 -32.64
CA ILE A 147 -11.00 -3.50 -33.33
C ILE A 147 -12.32 -3.57 -32.56
N LEU A 148 -12.29 -3.44 -31.22
CA LEU A 148 -13.46 -3.57 -30.36
C LEU A 148 -13.88 -2.21 -29.77
N PRO A 149 -15.18 -2.05 -29.43
CA PRO A 149 -15.62 -0.92 -28.63
C PRO A 149 -14.82 -0.80 -27.34
N GLU A 150 -14.51 0.43 -26.93
CA GLU A 150 -13.59 0.74 -25.84
C GLU A 150 -13.92 -0.01 -24.54
N LYS A 151 -15.19 -0.01 -24.11
CA LYS A 151 -15.64 -0.72 -22.89
C LYS A 151 -15.40 -2.23 -22.97
N THR A 152 -15.60 -2.82 -24.14
CA THR A 152 -15.39 -4.26 -24.38
C THR A 152 -13.91 -4.60 -24.39
N ALA A 153 -13.10 -3.81 -25.10
CA ALA A 153 -11.64 -3.96 -25.12
C ALA A 153 -11.06 -3.85 -23.70
N TYR A 154 -11.47 -2.82 -22.95
CA TYR A 154 -11.07 -2.62 -21.56
C TYR A 154 -11.45 -3.81 -20.67
N ALA A 155 -12.69 -4.30 -20.77
CA ALA A 155 -13.15 -5.44 -19.98
C ALA A 155 -12.32 -6.70 -20.25
N ILE A 156 -12.04 -7.00 -21.53
CA ILE A 156 -11.23 -8.17 -21.94
C ILE A 156 -9.80 -8.03 -21.41
N VAL A 157 -9.16 -6.88 -21.64
CA VAL A 157 -7.78 -6.61 -21.19
C VAL A 157 -7.66 -6.69 -19.68
N ARG A 158 -8.61 -6.05 -18.96
CA ARG A 158 -8.66 -6.11 -17.49
C ARG A 158 -8.77 -7.55 -17.01
N TRP A 159 -9.66 -8.36 -17.59
CA TRP A 159 -9.79 -9.77 -17.21
C TRP A 159 -8.56 -10.61 -17.55
N LYS A 160 -7.94 -10.39 -18.72
CA LYS A 160 -6.69 -11.04 -19.10
C LYS A 160 -5.59 -10.75 -18.07
N ASN A 161 -5.39 -9.50 -17.72
CA ASN A 161 -4.32 -9.07 -16.80
C ASN A 161 -4.58 -9.57 -15.38
N ILE A 162 -5.83 -9.48 -14.89
CA ILE A 162 -6.21 -10.04 -13.59
C ILE A 162 -5.97 -11.56 -13.55
N ARG A 163 -6.34 -12.30 -14.60
CA ARG A 163 -6.15 -13.76 -14.66
C ARG A 163 -4.69 -14.14 -14.75
N LEU A 164 -3.91 -13.44 -15.58
CA LEU A 164 -2.48 -13.66 -15.72
C LEU A 164 -1.75 -13.40 -14.40
N GLN A 165 -2.00 -12.26 -13.76
CA GLN A 165 -1.40 -11.92 -12.47
C GLN A 165 -1.74 -12.96 -11.39
N ASN A 166 -3.01 -13.36 -11.29
CA ASN A 166 -3.43 -14.40 -10.36
C ASN A 166 -2.78 -15.75 -10.66
N LEU A 167 -2.64 -16.12 -11.93
CA LEU A 167 -1.95 -17.35 -12.33
C LEU A 167 -0.48 -17.30 -11.92
N MET A 168 0.21 -16.20 -12.19
CA MET A 168 1.62 -16.02 -11.83
C MET A 168 1.83 -16.09 -10.32
N PHE A 169 1.01 -15.39 -9.55
CA PHE A 169 1.03 -15.47 -8.08
C PHE A 169 0.81 -16.90 -7.58
N ARG A 170 -0.20 -17.61 -8.10
CA ARG A 170 -0.50 -19.00 -7.70
C ARG A 170 0.60 -19.98 -8.10
N GLN A 171 1.21 -19.80 -9.26
CA GLN A 171 2.31 -20.66 -9.69
C GLN A 171 3.58 -20.39 -8.89
N ALA A 172 3.88 -19.13 -8.59
CA ALA A 172 5.01 -18.75 -7.75
C ALA A 172 4.90 -19.31 -6.33
N THR A 173 3.70 -19.24 -5.73
CA THR A 173 3.46 -19.81 -4.40
C THR A 173 3.43 -21.33 -4.37
N LYS A 174 2.93 -22.00 -5.43
CA LYS A 174 2.93 -23.48 -5.53
C LYS A 174 4.28 -24.08 -5.90
N ARG A 175 5.09 -23.37 -6.69
CA ARG A 175 6.39 -23.82 -7.22
C ARG A 175 7.46 -22.74 -7.05
N PRO A 176 7.78 -22.35 -5.81
CA PRO A 176 8.65 -21.20 -5.53
C PRO A 176 10.05 -21.34 -6.15
N ASN A 177 10.62 -22.55 -6.13
CA ASN A 177 11.92 -22.82 -6.74
C ASN A 177 11.94 -22.60 -8.26
N LEU A 178 10.84 -22.92 -8.95
CA LEU A 178 10.73 -22.67 -10.39
C LEU A 178 10.61 -21.18 -10.66
N ALA A 179 9.76 -20.47 -9.93
CA ALA A 179 9.60 -19.02 -10.07
C ALA A 179 10.91 -18.27 -9.79
N ARG A 180 11.62 -18.63 -8.70
CA ARG A 180 12.96 -18.12 -8.38
C ARG A 180 13.92 -18.31 -9.55
N ARG A 181 13.99 -19.53 -10.08
CA ARG A 181 14.87 -19.86 -11.21
C ARG A 181 14.57 -19.01 -12.45
N LEU A 182 13.29 -18.79 -12.76
CA LEU A 182 12.89 -17.98 -13.92
C LEU A 182 13.28 -16.50 -13.75
N LEU A 183 13.02 -15.92 -12.57
CA LEU A 183 13.36 -14.51 -12.26
C LEU A 183 14.88 -14.29 -12.31
N VAL A 184 15.65 -15.14 -11.63
CA VAL A 184 17.13 -15.06 -11.62
C VAL A 184 17.72 -15.33 -13.01
N ARG A 185 17.13 -16.25 -13.78
CA ARG A 185 17.56 -16.52 -15.17
C ARG A 185 17.31 -15.31 -16.08
N HIS A 186 16.22 -14.58 -15.88
CA HIS A 186 15.94 -13.35 -16.65
C HIS A 186 17.03 -12.30 -16.40
N ALA A 187 17.34 -12.00 -15.13
CA ALA A 187 18.43 -11.08 -14.78
C ALA A 187 19.77 -11.48 -15.41
N ARG A 188 20.13 -12.77 -15.34
CA ARG A 188 21.36 -13.31 -15.97
C ARG A 188 21.35 -13.21 -17.50
N LYS A 189 20.18 -13.33 -18.13
CA LYS A 189 20.06 -13.18 -19.58
C LYS A 189 20.32 -11.74 -20.02
N VAL A 190 19.83 -10.75 -19.26
CA VAL A 190 19.97 -9.33 -19.62
C VAL A 190 21.37 -8.81 -19.28
N LEU A 191 21.86 -9.09 -18.07
CA LEU A 191 23.14 -8.58 -17.55
C LEU A 191 24.38 -9.31 -18.08
N GLY A 192 24.21 -10.51 -18.67
CA GLY A 192 25.33 -11.33 -19.14
C GLY A 192 25.87 -12.30 -18.08
N GLN A 193 26.84 -13.13 -18.48
CA GLN A 193 27.36 -14.22 -17.65
C GLN A 193 28.37 -13.76 -16.59
N ASP A 194 29.08 -12.66 -16.85
CA ASP A 194 30.15 -12.16 -15.97
C ASP A 194 29.61 -11.35 -14.78
N TYR A 195 28.35 -10.95 -14.80
CA TYR A 195 27.71 -10.25 -13.69
C TYR A 195 27.33 -11.22 -12.56
N ASP A 196 27.65 -10.87 -11.31
CA ASP A 196 27.32 -11.70 -10.14
C ASP A 196 25.82 -11.60 -9.77
N VAL A 197 25.00 -12.24 -10.59
CA VAL A 197 23.54 -12.26 -10.43
C VAL A 197 23.13 -12.99 -9.16
N ASP A 198 23.88 -14.01 -8.74
CA ASP A 198 23.56 -14.79 -7.56
C ASP A 198 23.79 -13.97 -6.28
N LYS A 199 24.78 -13.06 -6.24
CA LYS A 199 24.96 -12.11 -5.14
C LYS A 199 23.90 -11.00 -5.12
N HIS A 200 23.51 -10.48 -6.29
CA HIS A 200 22.74 -9.23 -6.37
C HIS A 200 21.23 -9.41 -6.63
N PHE A 201 20.77 -10.57 -7.13
CA PHE A 201 19.38 -10.77 -7.54
C PHE A 201 18.77 -12.09 -7.07
N ASN A 202 19.39 -12.75 -6.08
CA ASN A 202 18.93 -14.03 -5.54
C ASN A 202 18.58 -13.95 -4.03
N PRO A 203 17.38 -13.46 -3.68
CA PRO A 203 16.97 -13.25 -2.28
C PRO A 203 16.86 -14.54 -1.47
N THR A 204 17.01 -14.47 -0.14
CA THR A 204 16.87 -15.67 0.73
C THR A 204 15.42 -16.16 0.88
N TYR A 205 14.43 -15.31 0.59
CA TYR A 205 13.01 -15.61 0.68
C TYR A 205 12.42 -16.15 -0.64
N ASN A 206 11.20 -16.67 -0.64
CA ASN A 206 10.53 -17.15 -1.86
C ASN A 206 9.80 -16.02 -2.60
N PRO A 207 9.67 -16.07 -3.94
CA PRO A 207 8.89 -15.09 -4.69
C PRO A 207 7.47 -14.93 -4.11
N TRP A 208 7.03 -13.68 -3.95
CA TRP A 208 5.76 -13.27 -3.34
C TRP A 208 5.61 -13.40 -1.81
N GLU A 209 6.60 -13.92 -1.07
CA GLU A 209 6.65 -13.69 0.38
C GLU A 209 6.94 -12.21 0.68
N GLN A 210 7.57 -11.51 -0.26
CA GLN A 210 7.60 -10.06 -0.36
C GLN A 210 7.14 -9.63 -1.76
N ARG A 211 6.68 -8.38 -1.89
CA ARG A 211 6.19 -7.85 -3.17
C ARG A 211 7.34 -7.81 -4.19
N LEU A 212 7.08 -8.30 -5.40
CA LEU A 212 8.04 -8.22 -6.50
C LEU A 212 8.17 -6.76 -6.96
N CYS A 213 9.40 -6.33 -7.27
CA CYS A 213 9.63 -5.04 -7.90
C CYS A 213 9.40 -5.20 -9.41
N LEU A 214 8.57 -4.31 -9.98
CA LEU A 214 8.31 -4.25 -11.41
C LEU A 214 9.38 -3.39 -12.08
N VAL A 215 9.98 -3.92 -13.15
CA VAL A 215 10.96 -3.23 -14.00
C VAL A 215 10.33 -3.05 -15.38
N PRO A 216 9.88 -1.85 -15.75
CA PRO A 216 9.33 -1.60 -17.08
C PRO A 216 10.41 -1.74 -18.16
N ASN A 217 10.12 -2.51 -19.22
CA ASN A 217 11.00 -2.63 -20.40
C ASN A 217 12.47 -2.96 -20.10
N ASP A 218 12.76 -3.70 -19.02
CA ASP A 218 14.12 -3.99 -18.57
C ASP A 218 14.99 -2.74 -18.26
N ASP A 219 14.39 -1.55 -18.09
CA ASP A 219 15.10 -0.27 -17.94
C ASP A 219 16.16 -0.29 -16.82
N PHE A 220 15.83 -0.87 -15.67
CA PHE A 220 16.74 -1.09 -14.55
C PHE A 220 17.94 -1.97 -14.92
N PHE A 221 17.71 -3.07 -15.65
CA PHE A 221 18.79 -3.99 -16.03
C PHE A 221 19.65 -3.42 -17.14
N GLU A 222 19.07 -2.69 -18.11
CA GLU A 222 19.81 -2.04 -19.18
C GLU A 222 20.68 -0.89 -18.64
N ALA A 223 20.21 -0.13 -17.64
CA ALA A 223 21.04 0.86 -16.94
C ALA A 223 22.29 0.22 -16.31
N ILE A 224 22.15 -0.94 -15.68
CA ILE A 224 23.31 -1.66 -15.11
C ILE A 224 24.24 -2.18 -16.21
N LYS A 225 23.67 -2.77 -17.26
CA LYS A 225 24.43 -3.38 -18.35
C LYS A 225 25.22 -2.35 -19.16
N SER A 226 24.69 -1.15 -19.32
CA SER A 226 25.36 -0.02 -20.00
C SER A 226 26.56 0.52 -19.21
N GLY A 227 26.58 0.31 -17.89
CA GLY A 227 27.59 0.82 -16.97
C GLY A 227 27.17 2.07 -16.21
N ASP A 228 26.03 2.70 -16.55
CA ASP A 228 25.52 3.91 -15.91
C ASP A 228 25.09 3.68 -14.45
N ALA A 229 24.87 2.42 -14.07
CA ALA A 229 24.51 2.03 -12.73
C ALA A 229 25.16 0.71 -12.28
N SER A 230 25.23 0.51 -10.96
CA SER A 230 25.67 -0.75 -10.36
C SER A 230 24.83 -1.13 -9.13
N VAL A 231 24.84 -2.41 -8.79
CA VAL A 231 24.21 -2.92 -7.55
C VAL A 231 25.29 -3.46 -6.62
N VAL A 232 25.26 -3.02 -5.37
CA VAL A 232 26.15 -3.52 -4.32
C VAL A 232 25.30 -4.18 -3.24
N THR A 233 25.57 -5.46 -2.98
CA THR A 233 24.95 -6.21 -1.87
C THR A 233 25.92 -6.26 -0.70
N ASP A 234 25.67 -5.45 0.34
CA ASP A 234 26.52 -5.34 1.53
C ASP A 234 25.79 -4.63 2.69
N THR A 235 26.45 -4.49 3.83
CA THR A 235 25.99 -3.69 4.97
C THR A 235 26.84 -2.45 5.20
N ILE A 236 26.17 -1.40 5.66
CA ILE A 236 26.79 -0.11 5.99
C ILE A 236 27.48 -0.25 7.34
N GLU A 237 28.77 0.05 7.40
CA GLU A 237 29.49 0.23 8.66
C GLU A 237 29.28 1.65 9.17
N THR A 238 29.59 2.65 8.35
CA THR A 238 29.44 4.07 8.71
C THR A 238 29.49 4.98 7.48
N PHE A 239 28.90 6.17 7.56
CA PHE A 239 29.08 7.22 6.56
C PHE A 239 30.42 7.92 6.78
N THR A 240 31.10 8.24 5.69
CA THR A 240 32.33 9.04 5.64
C THR A 240 32.00 10.44 5.12
N ALA A 241 32.99 11.34 5.09
CA ALA A 241 32.78 12.68 4.54
C ALA A 241 32.36 12.67 3.06
N ASP A 242 32.87 11.70 2.32
CA ASP A 242 32.80 11.56 0.86
C ASP A 242 31.97 10.35 0.39
N GLY A 243 31.25 9.68 1.28
CA GLY A 243 30.43 8.52 0.91
C GLY A 243 30.11 7.56 2.05
N ILE A 244 30.19 6.26 1.76
CA ILE A 244 29.79 5.18 2.67
C ILE A 244 30.90 4.13 2.78
N GLN A 245 31.31 3.82 4.01
CA GLN A 245 32.14 2.66 4.34
C GLN A 245 31.25 1.44 4.56
N LEU A 246 31.54 0.35 3.84
CA LEU A 246 30.85 -0.93 3.97
C LEU A 246 31.60 -1.85 4.93
N THR A 247 30.87 -2.79 5.54
CA THR A 247 31.42 -3.80 6.46
C THR A 247 32.39 -4.77 5.81
N SER A 248 32.35 -4.92 4.49
CA SER A 248 33.34 -5.68 3.72
C SER A 248 34.71 -5.01 3.64
N GLY A 249 34.80 -3.72 3.99
CA GLY A 249 35.97 -2.89 3.78
C GLY A 249 35.89 -2.01 2.53
N ASP A 250 34.96 -2.29 1.61
CA ASP A 250 34.76 -1.47 0.41
C ASP A 250 34.19 -0.08 0.74
N LYS A 251 34.53 0.91 -0.09
CA LYS A 251 34.00 2.28 0.01
C LYS A 251 33.15 2.61 -1.20
N LEU A 252 32.02 3.25 -0.97
CA LEU A 252 31.15 3.81 -2.01
C LEU A 252 31.23 5.33 -1.95
N PRO A 253 31.97 5.99 -2.87
CA PRO A 253 31.93 7.43 -3.02
C PRO A 253 30.51 7.90 -3.35
N ALA A 254 30.11 9.04 -2.82
CA ALA A 254 28.81 9.63 -3.10
C ALA A 254 28.86 11.15 -3.00
N ASP A 255 28.25 11.83 -3.97
CA ASP A 255 27.89 13.24 -3.87
C ASP A 255 26.48 13.39 -3.27
N ILE A 256 25.61 12.40 -3.53
CA ILE A 256 24.24 12.33 -3.01
C ILE A 256 23.96 10.93 -2.47
N ILE A 257 23.33 10.85 -1.29
CA ILE A 257 22.81 9.62 -0.71
C ILE A 257 21.29 9.67 -0.64
N ILE A 258 20.62 8.75 -1.31
CA ILE A 258 19.16 8.62 -1.28
C ILE A 258 18.76 7.47 -0.35
N THR A 259 18.04 7.77 0.74
CA THR A 259 17.59 6.76 1.71
C THR A 259 16.25 6.16 1.31
N ALA A 260 16.23 5.33 0.26
CA ALA A 260 15.05 4.58 -0.19
C ALA A 260 14.72 3.37 0.73
N THR A 261 14.69 3.63 2.05
CA THR A 261 14.63 2.62 3.12
C THR A 261 13.21 2.18 3.51
N GLY A 262 12.21 2.62 2.77
CA GLY A 262 10.82 2.20 2.92
C GLY A 262 9.98 3.19 3.72
N LEU A 263 8.89 2.68 4.29
CA LEU A 263 7.78 3.51 4.76
C LEU A 263 7.42 3.13 6.20
N ASN A 264 6.87 4.11 6.92
CA ASN A 264 6.18 3.86 8.19
C ASN A 264 4.72 3.55 7.87
N VAL A 265 4.21 2.46 8.45
CA VAL A 265 2.83 2.03 8.23
C VAL A 265 1.98 2.45 9.41
N VAL A 266 0.83 3.07 9.12
CA VAL A 266 -0.13 3.53 10.14
C VAL A 266 -1.54 3.01 9.85
N PRO A 267 -2.26 2.49 10.86
CA PRO A 267 -3.68 2.21 10.71
C PRO A 267 -4.49 3.51 10.64
N MET A 268 -5.57 3.52 9.86
CA MET A 268 -6.56 4.61 9.80
C MET A 268 -5.98 6.02 9.61
N GLY A 269 -4.88 6.16 8.86
CA GLY A 269 -4.27 7.47 8.59
C GLY A 269 -3.69 8.16 9.83
N ASN A 270 -3.35 7.41 10.88
CA ASN A 270 -2.81 7.91 12.15
C ASN A 270 -3.79 8.77 12.98
N ALA A 271 -5.10 8.75 12.65
CA ALA A 271 -6.11 9.41 13.47
C ALA A 271 -6.49 8.55 14.68
N THR A 272 -6.77 9.18 15.81
CA THR A 272 -7.32 8.49 16.99
C THR A 272 -8.82 8.22 16.81
N PHE A 273 -9.29 7.08 17.30
CA PHE A 273 -10.69 6.70 17.22
C PHE A 273 -11.23 6.40 18.61
N ALA A 274 -12.46 6.85 18.88
CA ALA A 274 -13.19 6.47 20.09
C ALA A 274 -14.64 6.15 19.78
N VAL A 275 -15.24 5.26 20.57
CA VAL A 275 -16.67 4.93 20.56
C VAL A 275 -17.21 5.19 21.95
N ASP A 276 -18.16 6.14 22.06
CA ASP A 276 -18.79 6.50 23.34
C ASP A 276 -17.79 6.88 24.45
N GLY A 277 -16.69 7.53 24.06
CA GLY A 277 -15.62 7.99 24.94
C GLY A 277 -14.51 6.97 25.20
N GLU A 278 -14.65 5.71 24.74
CA GLU A 278 -13.61 4.69 24.86
C GLU A 278 -12.74 4.63 23.60
N GLU A 279 -11.42 4.75 23.76
CA GLU A 279 -10.47 4.68 22.65
C GLU A 279 -10.48 3.28 22.01
N VAL A 280 -10.46 3.25 20.68
CA VAL A 280 -10.43 2.05 19.87
C VAL A 280 -8.99 1.63 19.59
N ASP A 281 -8.54 0.59 20.28
CA ASP A 281 -7.31 -0.12 19.91
C ASP A 281 -7.60 -1.11 18.78
N PHE A 282 -7.31 -0.70 17.54
CA PHE A 282 -7.52 -1.52 16.35
C PHE A 282 -6.75 -2.85 16.39
N SER A 283 -5.61 -2.93 17.07
CA SER A 283 -4.84 -4.17 17.18
C SER A 283 -5.57 -5.29 17.92
N LYS A 284 -6.58 -4.92 18.71
CA LYS A 284 -7.40 -5.86 19.48
C LYS A 284 -8.66 -6.30 18.74
N ARG A 285 -9.03 -5.65 17.62
CA ARG A 285 -10.28 -5.90 16.88
C ARG A 285 -10.08 -6.85 15.71
N TYR A 286 -11.14 -7.56 15.33
CA TYR A 286 -11.16 -8.37 14.11
C TYR A 286 -11.69 -7.57 12.91
N ALA A 287 -11.07 -7.76 11.76
CA ALA A 287 -11.52 -7.12 10.52
C ALA A 287 -12.64 -7.91 9.85
N TYR A 288 -13.85 -7.35 9.80
CA TYR A 288 -14.97 -7.88 9.01
C TYR A 288 -14.68 -7.68 7.52
N LYS A 289 -14.56 -8.79 6.78
CA LYS A 289 -14.21 -8.84 5.35
C LYS A 289 -12.92 -8.06 5.00
N GLY A 290 -12.08 -7.78 6.00
CA GLY A 290 -10.89 -6.93 5.89
C GLY A 290 -11.16 -5.44 5.66
N ILE A 291 -12.42 -4.95 5.78
CA ILE A 291 -12.83 -3.61 5.35
C ILE A 291 -13.61 -2.82 6.42
N MET A 292 -14.13 -3.48 7.45
CA MET A 292 -14.73 -2.85 8.64
C MET A 292 -14.11 -3.48 9.89
N MET A 293 -14.26 -2.84 11.05
CA MET A 293 -13.68 -3.31 12.31
C MET A 293 -14.77 -3.73 13.29
N GLU A 294 -14.58 -4.88 13.91
CA GLU A 294 -15.43 -5.38 14.99
C GLU A 294 -15.62 -4.32 16.10
N GLY A 295 -16.88 -4.07 16.46
CA GLY A 295 -17.26 -3.09 17.48
C GLY A 295 -17.14 -1.62 17.05
N VAL A 296 -16.77 -1.32 15.79
CA VAL A 296 -16.65 0.07 15.31
C VAL A 296 -17.79 0.39 14.33
N PRO A 297 -18.71 1.29 14.69
CA PRO A 297 -19.91 1.59 13.89
C PRO A 297 -19.59 2.46 12.67
N ASN A 298 -20.30 2.24 11.56
CA ASN A 298 -20.36 3.16 10.42
C ASN A 298 -19.00 3.61 9.84
N VAL A 299 -17.98 2.74 9.92
CA VAL A 299 -16.66 2.99 9.33
C VAL A 299 -16.31 1.87 8.36
N ILE A 300 -15.91 2.25 7.16
CA ILE A 300 -15.22 1.36 6.21
C ILE A 300 -13.82 1.90 6.01
N SER A 301 -12.82 1.02 5.99
CA SER A 301 -11.43 1.34 5.70
C SER A 301 -10.97 0.63 4.44
N THR A 302 -10.36 1.39 3.52
CA THR A 302 -9.87 0.87 2.26
C THR A 302 -8.40 0.49 2.37
N PHE A 303 -8.13 -0.81 2.30
CA PHE A 303 -6.80 -1.36 2.08
C PHE A 303 -6.79 -2.20 0.80
N GLY A 304 -5.71 -2.16 0.04
CA GLY A 304 -5.59 -2.87 -1.22
C GLY A 304 -5.24 -4.35 -1.10
N TYR A 305 -4.77 -4.91 -2.20
CA TYR A 305 -4.14 -6.22 -2.22
C TYR A 305 -2.62 -6.11 -2.10
N ILE A 306 -2.01 -7.03 -1.35
CA ILE A 306 -0.54 -7.16 -1.32
C ILE A 306 -0.02 -7.94 -2.55
N ASN A 307 -0.87 -8.79 -3.13
CA ASN A 307 -0.55 -9.69 -4.24
C ASN A 307 -1.10 -9.24 -5.60
N ALA A 308 -1.82 -8.12 -5.63
CA ALA A 308 -2.45 -7.59 -6.83
C ALA A 308 -2.45 -6.05 -6.82
N SER A 309 -2.99 -5.45 -7.89
CA SER A 309 -3.16 -3.99 -7.93
C SER A 309 -4.04 -3.49 -6.78
N TRP A 310 -3.64 -2.36 -6.21
CA TRP A 310 -4.36 -1.70 -5.12
C TRP A 310 -5.77 -1.26 -5.55
N THR A 311 -5.89 -0.72 -6.77
CA THR A 311 -7.14 -0.17 -7.30
C THR A 311 -8.22 -1.23 -7.51
N LEU A 312 -7.86 -2.51 -7.67
CA LEU A 312 -8.82 -3.61 -7.78
C LEU A 312 -9.65 -3.77 -6.52
N ARG A 313 -9.02 -3.70 -5.34
CA ARG A 313 -9.75 -3.84 -4.07
C ARG A 313 -10.47 -2.56 -3.71
N ALA A 314 -9.83 -1.40 -3.89
CA ALA A 314 -10.44 -0.11 -3.61
C ALA A 314 -11.77 0.09 -4.35
N ASP A 315 -11.83 -0.31 -5.63
CA ASP A 315 -13.07 -0.32 -6.42
C ASP A 315 -14.16 -1.23 -5.82
N LEU A 316 -13.80 -2.45 -5.41
CA LEU A 316 -14.74 -3.36 -4.73
C LEU A 316 -15.22 -2.81 -3.39
N VAL A 317 -14.35 -2.16 -2.61
CA VAL A 317 -14.70 -1.55 -1.32
C VAL A 317 -15.65 -0.37 -1.53
N ALA A 318 -15.38 0.47 -2.54
CA ALA A 318 -16.27 1.58 -2.89
C ALA A 318 -17.67 1.08 -3.29
N GLN A 319 -17.74 0.03 -4.12
CA GLN A 319 -19.01 -0.58 -4.50
C GLN A 319 -19.75 -1.23 -3.31
N PHE A 320 -19.01 -1.88 -2.39
CA PHE A 320 -19.59 -2.38 -1.14
C PHE A 320 -20.17 -1.25 -0.29
N ALA A 321 -19.43 -0.14 -0.16
CA ALA A 321 -19.87 1.02 0.59
C ALA A 321 -21.15 1.62 0.00
N CYS A 322 -21.23 1.81 -1.33
CA CYS A 322 -22.46 2.26 -2.00
C CYS A 322 -23.64 1.33 -1.69
N ARG A 323 -23.46 0.03 -1.88
CA ARG A 323 -24.49 -0.97 -1.61
C ARG A 323 -24.96 -0.98 -0.16
N LEU A 324 -24.03 -0.83 0.79
CA LEU A 324 -24.34 -0.74 2.21
C LEU A 324 -25.12 0.54 2.54
N LEU A 325 -24.68 1.69 2.02
CA LEU A 325 -25.35 2.97 2.23
C LEU A 325 -26.75 3.00 1.62
N ASP A 326 -26.94 2.40 0.45
CA ASP A 326 -28.26 2.28 -0.19
C ASP A 326 -29.19 1.39 0.64
N HIS A 327 -28.69 0.23 1.10
CA HIS A 327 -29.45 -0.64 2.02
C HIS A 327 -29.82 0.10 3.32
N MET A 328 -28.88 0.82 3.93
CA MET A 328 -29.18 1.62 5.13
C MET A 328 -30.25 2.68 4.85
N ARG A 329 -30.21 3.33 3.68
CA ARG A 329 -31.20 4.34 3.29
C ARG A 329 -32.59 3.72 3.07
N GLU A 330 -32.66 2.62 2.32
CA GLU A 330 -33.91 1.90 2.01
C GLU A 330 -34.62 1.41 3.28
N HIS A 331 -33.86 0.97 4.28
CA HIS A 331 -34.37 0.45 5.54
C HIS A 331 -34.37 1.48 6.69
N ASN A 332 -34.06 2.75 6.40
CA ASN A 332 -33.96 3.85 7.36
C ASN A 332 -33.00 3.58 8.55
N LEU A 333 -31.96 2.77 8.33
CA LEU A 333 -30.99 2.36 9.34
C LEU A 333 -29.97 3.48 9.56
N LYS A 334 -29.64 3.73 10.83
CA LYS A 334 -28.67 4.79 11.20
C LYS A 334 -27.31 4.25 11.58
N ARG A 335 -27.22 2.98 11.97
CA ARG A 335 -26.00 2.34 12.46
C ARG A 335 -25.85 0.97 11.81
N VAL A 336 -24.62 0.63 11.47
CA VAL A 336 -24.16 -0.71 11.15
C VAL A 336 -22.84 -0.96 11.85
N THR A 337 -22.76 -2.05 12.62
CA THR A 337 -21.57 -2.43 13.39
C THR A 337 -21.29 -3.92 13.20
N PRO A 338 -20.09 -4.32 12.75
CA PRO A 338 -19.74 -5.74 12.77
C PRO A 338 -19.59 -6.23 14.22
N THR A 339 -20.27 -7.31 14.58
CA THR A 339 -20.24 -7.90 15.92
C THR A 339 -19.94 -9.39 15.86
N LEU A 340 -19.14 -9.89 16.82
CA LEU A 340 -18.84 -11.33 16.89
C LEU A 340 -20.11 -12.11 17.26
N ARG A 341 -20.50 -13.07 16.41
CA ARG A 341 -21.53 -14.06 16.76
C ARG A 341 -21.01 -14.99 17.84
N ASP A 342 -21.91 -15.67 18.55
CA ASP A 342 -21.52 -16.72 19.48
C ASP A 342 -20.68 -17.83 18.83
N SER A 343 -20.97 -18.17 17.57
CA SER A 343 -20.18 -19.14 16.77
C SER A 343 -18.78 -18.66 16.40
N ASP A 344 -18.53 -17.35 16.48
CA ASP A 344 -17.23 -16.74 16.19
C ASP A 344 -16.38 -16.59 17.46
N LYS A 345 -17.01 -16.66 18.64
CA LYS A 345 -16.30 -16.69 19.92
C LYS A 345 -15.40 -17.92 19.96
N GLY A 346 -14.11 -17.72 20.20
CA GLY A 346 -13.11 -18.79 20.19
C GLY A 346 -12.51 -19.11 18.81
N MET A 347 -12.75 -18.28 17.78
CA MET A 347 -11.99 -18.40 16.53
C MET A 347 -10.48 -18.23 16.75
N THR A 348 -9.68 -18.96 15.96
CA THR A 348 -8.22 -18.81 16.02
C THR A 348 -7.83 -17.41 15.56
N THR A 349 -7.11 -16.69 16.40
CA THR A 349 -6.62 -15.35 16.08
C THR A 349 -5.40 -15.44 15.18
N LYS A 350 -5.39 -14.61 14.14
CA LYS A 350 -4.31 -14.52 13.16
C LYS A 350 -3.91 -13.07 12.89
N PRO A 351 -2.66 -12.82 12.46
CA PRO A 351 -2.23 -11.50 11.98
C PRO A 351 -3.10 -11.01 10.82
N TRP A 352 -3.27 -9.70 10.66
CA TRP A 352 -4.11 -9.12 9.61
C TRP A 352 -3.81 -9.64 8.19
N VAL A 353 -2.52 -9.89 7.94
CA VAL A 353 -1.98 -10.40 6.69
C VAL A 353 -1.07 -11.57 7.03
N GLU A 354 -1.38 -12.75 6.49
CA GLU A 354 -0.56 -13.95 6.64
C GLU A 354 0.43 -14.11 5.48
N GLY A 355 1.56 -14.77 5.74
CA GLY A 355 2.49 -15.21 4.70
C GLY A 355 3.25 -14.08 3.98
N PHE A 356 3.35 -12.90 4.59
CA PHE A 356 4.05 -11.75 4.00
C PHE A 356 5.21 -11.29 4.90
N SER A 357 6.44 -11.54 4.48
CA SER A 357 7.67 -11.34 5.27
C SER A 357 8.30 -9.95 5.10
N SER A 358 7.66 -9.03 4.37
CA SER A 358 8.22 -7.69 4.15
C SER A 358 8.40 -6.93 5.45
N GLY A 359 9.63 -6.46 5.70
CA GLY A 359 10.00 -5.84 6.97
C GLY A 359 9.12 -4.66 7.39
N TYR A 360 8.70 -3.82 6.44
CA TYR A 360 7.86 -2.65 6.74
C TYR A 360 6.50 -3.03 7.35
N LEU A 361 5.92 -4.17 6.97
CA LEU A 361 4.66 -4.64 7.52
C LEU A 361 4.89 -5.45 8.80
N GLN A 362 5.95 -6.26 8.84
CA GLN A 362 6.29 -7.05 10.03
C GLN A 362 6.54 -6.17 11.26
N ARG A 363 7.22 -5.03 11.11
CA ARG A 363 7.45 -4.07 12.20
C ARG A 363 6.17 -3.58 12.87
N VAL A 364 5.08 -3.46 12.12
CA VAL A 364 3.82 -2.87 12.59
C VAL A 364 2.68 -3.88 12.70
N MET A 365 2.91 -5.16 12.40
CA MET A 365 1.81 -6.15 12.33
C MET A 365 1.02 -6.23 13.63
N HIS A 366 1.69 -6.00 14.77
CA HIS A 366 1.11 -5.97 16.10
C HIS A 366 0.22 -4.75 16.36
N THR A 367 0.28 -3.69 15.54
CA THR A 367 -0.58 -2.49 15.63
C THR A 367 -1.76 -2.55 14.66
N LEU A 368 -1.79 -3.54 13.75
CA LEU A 368 -2.83 -3.71 12.75
C LEU A 368 -3.96 -4.61 13.27
N PRO A 369 -5.18 -4.53 12.69
CA PRO A 369 -6.29 -5.38 13.07
C PRO A 369 -5.99 -6.88 12.96
N LYS A 370 -6.73 -7.70 13.69
CA LYS A 370 -6.63 -9.16 13.57
C LYS A 370 -7.51 -9.68 12.44
N GLN A 371 -7.22 -10.89 11.98
CA GLN A 371 -8.19 -11.72 11.28
C GLN A 371 -8.38 -13.03 12.04
N GLY A 372 -9.47 -13.75 11.75
CA GLY A 372 -9.78 -15.07 12.28
C GLY A 372 -9.33 -16.20 11.36
N ASP A 373 -9.91 -17.38 11.56
CA ASP A 373 -9.74 -18.56 10.72
C ASP A 373 -10.97 -18.90 9.85
N ARG A 374 -12.04 -18.09 9.95
CA ARG A 374 -13.32 -18.31 9.27
C ARG A 374 -14.00 -17.02 8.85
N GLU A 375 -14.88 -17.14 7.85
CA GLU A 375 -15.70 -16.02 7.36
C GLU A 375 -16.70 -15.52 8.42
N PRO A 376 -17.02 -14.22 8.45
CA PRO A 376 -16.51 -13.17 7.56
C PRO A 376 -15.24 -12.48 8.07
N TRP A 377 -14.59 -12.99 9.12
CA TRP A 377 -13.45 -12.37 9.81
C TRP A 377 -12.11 -12.60 9.10
N LEU A 378 -12.07 -12.54 7.77
CA LEU A 378 -10.89 -12.87 6.96
C LEU A 378 -10.42 -11.68 6.12
N ASN A 379 -9.14 -11.69 5.78
CA ASN A 379 -8.50 -10.76 4.83
C ASN A 379 -7.80 -11.55 3.69
N PRO A 380 -8.55 -12.27 2.83
CA PRO A 380 -8.05 -13.40 2.05
C PRO A 380 -7.17 -13.06 0.83
N GLN A 381 -6.87 -11.78 0.57
CA GLN A 381 -6.08 -11.30 -0.57
C GLN A 381 -6.52 -11.92 -1.92
N ASN A 382 -7.84 -12.03 -2.14
CA ASN A 382 -8.42 -12.77 -3.27
C ASN A 382 -9.51 -11.96 -3.97
N TYR A 383 -9.13 -11.32 -5.07
CA TYR A 383 -10.04 -10.48 -5.88
C TYR A 383 -11.33 -11.17 -6.30
N LEU A 384 -11.27 -12.42 -6.78
CA LEU A 384 -12.48 -13.10 -7.28
C LEU A 384 -13.42 -13.48 -6.13
N GLY A 385 -12.86 -13.90 -5.00
CA GLY A 385 -13.63 -14.17 -3.79
C GLY A 385 -14.27 -12.89 -3.24
N ASP A 386 -13.50 -11.82 -3.11
CA ASP A 386 -13.99 -10.55 -2.58
C ASP A 386 -15.04 -9.92 -3.50
N ARG A 387 -14.91 -10.05 -4.82
CA ARG A 387 -15.95 -9.62 -5.76
C ARG A 387 -17.29 -10.31 -5.47
N ALA A 388 -17.29 -11.60 -5.14
CA ALA A 388 -18.51 -12.29 -4.75
C ALA A 388 -19.02 -11.84 -3.36
N ARG A 389 -18.13 -11.73 -2.38
CA ARG A 389 -18.46 -11.31 -0.99
C ARG A 389 -18.99 -9.87 -0.90
N PHE A 390 -18.45 -8.97 -1.70
CA PHE A 390 -18.71 -7.54 -1.60
C PHE A 390 -19.92 -7.16 -2.45
N LEU A 391 -19.99 -7.67 -3.68
CA LEU A 391 -21.02 -7.26 -4.64
C LEU A 391 -22.29 -8.12 -4.59
N LYS A 392 -22.23 -9.34 -4.05
CA LYS A 392 -23.36 -10.30 -4.14
C LYS A 392 -23.82 -10.88 -2.81
N ALA A 393 -22.92 -11.15 -1.87
CA ALA A 393 -23.31 -11.77 -0.59
C ALA A 393 -24.25 -10.84 0.20
N PRO A 394 -25.27 -11.37 0.90
CA PRO A 394 -26.18 -10.56 1.73
C PRO A 394 -25.44 -9.63 2.69
N LEU A 395 -26.02 -8.44 2.95
CA LEU A 395 -25.51 -7.51 3.96
C LEU A 395 -26.00 -7.91 5.36
N ASP A 396 -27.25 -8.33 5.47
CA ASP A 396 -27.80 -8.95 6.67
C ASP A 396 -27.33 -10.42 6.75
N ASP A 397 -26.08 -10.60 7.15
CA ASP A 397 -25.39 -11.89 7.25
C ASP A 397 -25.32 -12.43 8.69
N GLY A 398 -26.07 -11.80 9.61
CA GLY A 398 -26.05 -12.09 11.04
C GLY A 398 -24.78 -11.66 11.77
N VAL A 399 -23.87 -10.93 11.10
CA VAL A 399 -22.65 -10.35 11.70
C VAL A 399 -22.72 -8.83 11.74
N LEU A 400 -23.25 -8.22 10.67
CA LEU A 400 -23.56 -6.79 10.68
C LEU A 400 -24.81 -6.53 11.53
N ASP A 401 -24.61 -5.94 12.71
CA ASP A 401 -25.69 -5.45 13.56
C ASP A 401 -26.17 -4.09 13.06
N PHE A 402 -27.43 -4.01 12.66
CA PHE A 402 -28.05 -2.77 12.22
C PHE A 402 -28.88 -2.16 13.36
N GLY A 403 -28.50 -0.96 13.80
CA GLY A 403 -29.16 -0.26 14.90
C GLY A 403 -30.47 0.43 14.46
N PRO A 404 -31.42 0.66 15.40
CA PRO A 404 -32.78 1.07 15.09
C PRO A 404 -32.90 2.46 14.43
N THR A 405 -34.00 2.62 13.70
CA THR A 405 -34.57 3.90 13.27
C THR A 405 -34.89 4.75 14.49
N GLN A 406 -34.58 6.05 14.49
CA GLN A 406 -35.04 6.95 15.55
C GLN A 406 -36.57 6.98 15.50
N GLN A 407 -37.24 6.44 16.52
CA GLN A 407 -38.65 6.76 16.73
C GLN A 407 -38.72 8.28 16.89
N ARG A 408 -39.39 8.97 15.96
CA ARG A 408 -39.82 10.35 16.20
C ARG A 408 -40.67 10.30 17.46
N VAL A 409 -40.14 10.83 18.56
CA VAL A 409 -40.98 11.20 19.69
C VAL A 409 -41.95 12.24 19.13
N ALA A 410 -43.20 11.83 18.91
CA ALA A 410 -44.26 12.76 18.64
C ALA A 410 -44.40 13.61 19.90
N THR A 411 -43.92 14.84 19.84
CA THR A 411 -44.35 15.90 20.76
C THR A 411 -45.85 16.02 20.58
N HIS A 412 -46.62 15.38 21.47
CA HIS A 412 -47.99 15.79 21.72
C HIS A 412 -47.90 17.09 22.50
N ASP A 413 -48.10 18.20 21.79
CA ASP A 413 -48.58 19.41 22.42
C ASP A 413 -49.96 19.11 23.03
N GLN A 414 -50.07 19.29 24.35
CA GLN A 414 -51.29 19.66 25.04
C GLN A 414 -51.00 20.80 25.99
#